data_AF-A0A521XGI6-F1
#
_entry.id   AF-A0A521XGI6-F1
#
_cell.length_a   1.000
_cell.length_b   1.000
_cell.length_c   1.000
_cell.angle_alpha   90.00
_cell.angle_beta   90.00
_cell.angle_gamma   90.00
#
_symmetry.space_group_name_H-M   'P 1'
#
loop_
_entity.id
_entity.type
_entity.pdbx_description
1 polymer ?
#
loop_
_entity_poly.entity_id
_entity_poly.type
_entity_poly.pdbx_seq_one_letter_code
_entity_poly.pdbx_strand_id
1 'polypeptide(L)'
;GKFKTVMAAKDKSSAFDFTGIYTNVKNHELIEYDMDDGRHVKVEFATVPEGSKVTETFEAETTHSVELQRSGWQAILDNFKKYAESNT
;
A
#
# COMPACT_ATOMS: atom_id res chain seq x y z
N GLY A 1 16.17 -2.16 1.06
CA GLY A 1 16.07 -2.43 2.50
C GLY A 1 14.83 -3.25 2.77
N LYS A 2 14.86 -4.18 3.73
CA LYS A 2 13.69 -5.00 4.12
C LYS A 2 12.76 -4.23 5.04
N PHE A 3 11.46 -4.45 4.92
CA PHE A 3 10.46 -3.92 5.83
C PHE A 3 9.53 -5.02 6.33
N LYS A 4 8.89 -4.75 7.48
CA LYS A 4 7.84 -5.55 8.07
C LYS A 4 6.84 -4.64 8.77
N THR A 5 5.59 -4.69 8.34
CA THR A 5 4.46 -3.97 8.93
C THR A 5 3.41 -4.97 9.35
N VAL A 6 3.07 -5.01 10.64
CA VAL A 6 2.04 -5.93 11.14
C VAL A 6 0.69 -5.21 11.12
N MET A 7 -0.27 -5.77 10.39
CA MET A 7 -1.64 -5.25 10.32
C MET A 7 -2.58 -6.22 11.04
N ALA A 8 -3.37 -5.70 11.99
CA ALA A 8 -4.31 -6.51 12.76
C ALA A 8 -5.64 -5.77 12.93
N ALA A 9 -6.74 -6.52 12.83
CA ALA A 9 -8.05 -6.00 13.14
C ALA A 9 -8.15 -5.67 14.65
N LYS A 10 -8.85 -4.58 14.99
CA LYS A 10 -8.98 -4.12 16.38
C LYS A 10 -9.67 -5.14 17.29
N ASP A 11 -10.55 -5.95 16.71
CA ASP A 11 -11.26 -7.04 17.37
C ASP A 11 -10.44 -8.34 17.47
N LYS A 12 -9.18 -8.32 16.98
CA LYS A 12 -8.25 -9.45 16.94
C LYS A 12 -8.75 -10.66 16.13
N SER A 13 -9.75 -10.46 15.28
CA SER A 13 -10.29 -11.53 14.41
C SER A 13 -9.29 -11.97 13.35
N SER A 14 -8.40 -11.08 12.93
CA SER A 14 -7.45 -11.29 11.84
C SER A 14 -6.19 -10.46 12.05
N ALA A 15 -5.06 -11.00 11.59
CA ALA A 15 -3.78 -10.32 11.53
C ALA A 15 -2.97 -10.87 10.36
N PHE A 16 -2.20 -10.01 9.71
CA PHE A 16 -1.29 -10.37 8.64
C PHE A 16 -0.05 -9.48 8.63
N ASP A 17 1.06 -10.07 8.18
CA ASP A 17 2.34 -9.40 8.07
C ASP A 17 2.52 -8.90 6.63
N PHE A 18 2.69 -7.59 6.47
CA PHE A 18 3.12 -6.96 5.23
C PHE A 18 4.64 -6.87 5.22
N THR A 19 5.27 -7.68 4.38
CA THR A 19 6.73 -7.84 4.34
C THR A 19 7.24 -7.74 2.92
N GLY A 20 8.44 -7.19 2.76
CA GLY A 20 9.05 -7.05 1.44
C GLY A 20 10.37 -6.29 1.44
N ILE A 21 10.87 -6.02 0.24
CA ILE A 21 12.12 -5.31 -0.03
C ILE A 21 11.84 -4.15 -0.97
N TYR A 22 12.23 -2.94 -0.59
CA TYR A 22 12.23 -1.80 -1.52
C TYR A 22 13.22 -2.04 -2.67
N THR A 23 12.71 -2.02 -3.89
CA THR A 23 13.47 -2.23 -5.13
C THR A 23 13.84 -0.90 -5.79
N ASN A 24 12.98 0.12 -5.66
CA ASN A 24 13.22 1.45 -6.21
C ASN A 24 12.58 2.51 -5.32
N VAL A 25 13.31 3.59 -5.06
CA VAL A 25 12.79 4.72 -4.29
C VAL A 25 13.26 6.01 -4.96
N LYS A 26 12.30 6.78 -5.46
CA LYS A 26 12.53 8.14 -5.96
C LYS A 26 11.77 9.10 -5.05
N ASN A 27 12.52 9.98 -4.40
CA ASN A 27 11.97 10.92 -3.44
C ASN A 27 10.79 11.69 -4.06
N HIS A 28 9.66 11.70 -3.35
CA HIS A 28 8.42 12.40 -3.70
C HIS A 28 7.75 11.94 -5.02
N GLU A 29 8.19 10.84 -5.62
CA GLU A 29 7.70 10.39 -6.93
C GLU A 29 7.28 8.92 -6.93
N LEU A 30 8.13 8.03 -6.40
CA LEU A 30 7.98 6.60 -6.61
C LEU A 30 8.51 5.79 -5.43
N ILE A 31 7.74 4.77 -5.04
CA ILE A 31 8.18 3.70 -4.16
C ILE A 31 7.78 2.38 -4.80
N GLU A 32 8.75 1.53 -5.10
CA GLU A 32 8.53 0.16 -5.59
C GLU A 32 9.12 -0.84 -4.61
N TYR A 33 8.45 -1.98 -4.46
CA TYR A 33 8.90 -3.05 -3.61
C TYR A 33 8.39 -4.42 -4.08
N ASP A 34 9.20 -5.44 -3.82
CA ASP A 34 8.81 -6.83 -3.97
C ASP A 34 8.37 -7.37 -2.61
N MET A 35 7.21 -8.01 -2.58
CA MET A 35 6.70 -8.71 -1.41
C MET A 35 7.44 -10.04 -1.23
N ASP A 36 7.48 -10.56 0.00
CA ASP A 36 8.17 -11.84 0.29
C ASP A 36 7.51 -13.05 -0.43
N ASP A 37 6.26 -12.91 -0.91
CA ASP A 37 5.56 -13.90 -1.73
C ASP A 37 5.80 -13.74 -3.25
N GLY A 38 6.67 -12.82 -3.65
CA GLY A 38 7.09 -12.60 -5.03
C GLY A 38 6.24 -11.60 -5.82
N ARG A 39 5.19 -11.03 -5.22
CA ARG A 39 4.35 -10.02 -5.88
C ARG A 39 5.04 -8.66 -5.89
N HIS A 40 4.89 -7.94 -7.00
CA HIS A 40 5.39 -6.58 -7.14
C HIS A 40 4.33 -5.53 -6.80
N VAL A 41 4.75 -4.47 -6.12
CA VAL A 41 3.90 -3.30 -5.83
C VAL A 41 4.64 -2.01 -6.16
N LYS A 42 3.91 -1.08 -6.80
CA LYS A 42 4.36 0.25 -7.18
C LYS A 42 3.41 1.31 -6.64
N VAL A 43 3.96 2.28 -5.93
CA VAL A 43 3.26 3.47 -5.41
C VAL A 43 3.81 4.72 -6.08
N GLU A 44 2.96 5.41 -6.81
CA GLU A 44 3.28 6.64 -7.55
C GLU A 44 2.64 7.86 -6.89
N PHE A 45 3.42 8.92 -6.76
CA PHE A 45 3.00 10.21 -6.23
C PHE A 45 3.07 11.24 -7.37
N ALA A 46 1.93 11.86 -7.67
CA ALA A 46 1.84 12.90 -8.69
C ALA A 46 1.20 14.16 -8.13
N THR A 47 1.84 15.30 -8.33
CA THR A 47 1.24 16.61 -8.01
C THR A 47 0.09 16.89 -8.96
N VAL A 48 -1.06 17.23 -8.40
CA VAL A 48 -2.28 17.65 -9.10
C VAL A 48 -2.78 18.97 -8.50
N PRO A 49 -3.67 19.74 -9.16
CA PRO A 49 -4.15 21.01 -8.64
C PRO A 49 -4.76 20.93 -7.23
N GLU A 50 -5.37 19.80 -6.89
CA GLU A 50 -6.03 19.56 -5.60
C GLU A 50 -5.09 19.00 -4.51
N GLY A 51 -3.80 18.78 -4.82
CA GLY A 51 -2.82 18.23 -3.88
C GLY A 51 -1.92 17.16 -4.50
N SER A 52 -1.76 16.03 -3.81
CA SER A 52 -0.99 14.88 -4.32
C SER A 52 -1.92 13.71 -4.59
N LYS A 53 -1.87 13.18 -5.83
CA LYS A 53 -2.51 11.93 -6.20
C LYS A 53 -1.56 10.77 -5.91
N VAL A 54 -2.00 9.84 -5.08
CA VAL A 54 -1.31 8.58 -4.82
C VAL A 54 -1.97 7.48 -5.64
N THR A 55 -1.20 6.75 -6.45
CA THR A 55 -1.69 5.61 -7.23
C THR A 55 -0.90 4.37 -6.83
N GLU A 56 -1.60 3.32 -6.40
CA GLU A 56 -0.99 2.05 -6.04
C GLU A 56 -1.37 0.97 -7.06
N THR A 57 -0.35 0.35 -7.66
CA THR A 57 -0.48 -0.76 -8.59
C THR A 57 0.16 -1.98 -7.95
N PHE A 58 -0.57 -3.10 -7.88
CA PHE A 58 -0.09 -4.32 -7.26
C PHE A 58 -0.45 -5.53 -8.12
N GLU A 59 0.38 -6.57 -8.01
CA GLU A 59 0.03 -7.88 -8.52
C GLU A 59 -0.95 -8.56 -7.56
N ALA A 60 -2.09 -9.01 -8.10
CA ALA A 60 -3.09 -9.73 -7.32
C ALA A 60 -2.60 -11.14 -7.01
N GLU A 61 -2.86 -11.60 -5.78
CA GLU A 61 -2.65 -13.00 -5.42
C GLU A 61 -3.80 -13.89 -5.92
N THR A 62 -3.61 -15.21 -5.90
CA THR A 62 -4.50 -16.19 -6.57
C THR A 62 -5.59 -16.80 -5.70
N THR A 63 -5.52 -16.62 -4.38
CA THR A 63 -6.41 -17.18 -3.35
C THR A 63 -7.70 -16.37 -3.17
N HIS A 64 -7.65 -15.04 -3.23
CA HIS A 64 -8.83 -14.18 -3.10
C HIS A 64 -9.17 -13.47 -4.40
N SER A 65 -10.43 -13.03 -4.54
CA SER A 65 -10.85 -12.27 -5.73
C SER A 65 -10.13 -10.93 -5.83
N VAL A 66 -9.89 -10.50 -7.06
CA VAL A 66 -9.24 -9.22 -7.37
C VAL A 66 -10.05 -8.06 -6.78
N GLU A 67 -11.38 -8.15 -6.77
CA GLU A 67 -12.27 -7.15 -6.19
C GLU A 67 -12.07 -7.02 -4.67
N LEU A 68 -11.94 -8.15 -3.97
CA LEU A 68 -11.70 -8.14 -2.52
C LEU A 68 -10.35 -7.52 -2.20
N GLN A 69 -9.31 -7.91 -2.94
CA GLN A 69 -7.97 -7.36 -2.77
C GLN A 69 -7.96 -5.84 -3.04
N ARG A 70 -8.52 -5.40 -4.17
CA ARG A 70 -8.61 -3.98 -4.54
C ARG A 70 -9.35 -3.16 -3.48
N SER A 71 -10.45 -3.68 -2.93
CA SER A 71 -11.21 -3.03 -1.85
C SER A 71 -10.36 -2.87 -0.58
N GLY A 72 -9.60 -3.91 -0.20
CA GLY A 72 -8.69 -3.86 0.94
C GLY A 72 -7.60 -2.79 0.78
N TRP A 73 -6.94 -2.76 -0.37
CA TRP A 73 -5.93 -1.75 -0.70
C TRP A 73 -6.50 -0.33 -0.74
N GLN A 74 -7.68 -0.16 -1.34
CA GLN A 74 -8.35 1.14 -1.35
C GLN A 74 -8.68 1.62 0.06
N ALA A 75 -9.13 0.74 0.96
CA ALA A 75 -9.38 1.09 2.35
C ALA A 75 -8.11 1.54 3.09
N ILE A 76 -6.94 0.95 2.76
CA ILE A 76 -5.64 1.40 3.29
C ILE A 76 -5.32 2.82 2.78
N LEU A 77 -5.43 3.06 1.47
CA LEU A 77 -5.19 4.39 0.87
C LEU A 77 -6.14 5.46 1.42
N ASP A 78 -7.41 5.12 1.63
CA ASP A 78 -8.41 6.03 2.19
C ASP A 78 -8.06 6.43 3.64
N ASN A 79 -7.56 5.49 4.43
CA ASN A 79 -7.10 5.78 5.80
C ASN A 79 -5.80 6.59 5.79
N PHE A 80 -4.86 6.28 4.88
CA PHE A 80 -3.65 7.06 4.70
C PHE A 80 -3.96 8.50 4.30
N LYS A 81 -4.87 8.71 3.35
CA LYS A 81 -5.34 10.04 2.94
C LYS A 81 -5.88 10.82 4.15
N LYS A 82 -6.81 10.24 4.91
CA LYS A 82 -7.37 10.87 6.11
C LYS A 82 -6.28 11.27 7.10
N TYR A 83 -5.33 10.37 7.36
CA TYR A 83 -4.21 10.63 8.27
C TYR A 83 -3.35 11.80 7.77
N ALA A 84 -2.92 11.76 6.51
CA ALA A 84 -2.06 12.78 5.92
C ALA A 84 -2.73 14.16 5.89
N GLU A 85 -4.02 14.23 5.55
CA GLU A 85 -4.79 15.48 5.52
C GLU A 85 -5.10 16.03 6.93
N SER A 86 -5.23 15.15 7.93
CA SER A 86 -5.52 15.56 9.32
C SER A 86 -4.32 16.11 10.10
N ASN A 87 -3.09 15.85 9.64
CA ASN A 87 -1.86 16.23 10.32
C ASN A 87 -1.15 17.41 9.61
N THR A 88 -1.94 18.36 9.10
CA THR A 88 -1.45 19.56 8.38
C THR A 88 -1.50 20.80 9.24
#